data_AF-A0A327VR04-F1
#
_entry.id   AF-A0A327VR04-F1
#
_cell.length_a   1.000
_cell.length_b   1.000
_cell.length_c   1.000
_cell.angle_alpha   90.00
_cell.angle_beta   90.00
_cell.angle_gamma   90.00
#
_symmetry.space_group_name_H-M   'P 1'
#
loop_
_entity.id
_entity.type
_entity.pdbx_description
1 polymer ?
#
loop_
_entity_poly.entity_id
_entity_poly.type
_entity_poly.pdbx_seq_one_letter_code
_entity_poly.pdbx_strand_id
1 'polypeptide(L)'
;MASLGKRGRALLDDAAEHWRFEIRECVADGRDTAAFGILESCFPDGVQAVERNVDGELVVLDEVALEYPPTDGVLDACLRVRGRPPRDVPSGAVLYSAECGERVH
;
A
#
# COMPACT_ATOMS: atom_id res chain seq x y z
N MET A 1 -18.85 26.31 24.16
CA MET A 1 -18.66 24.83 24.10
C MET A 1 -18.79 24.41 22.65
N ALA A 2 -17.65 24.32 21.94
CA ALA A 2 -17.63 24.06 20.50
C ALA A 2 -17.83 22.56 20.22
N SER A 3 -18.88 22.25 19.47
CA SER A 3 -19.20 20.91 18.97
C SER A 3 -18.21 20.49 17.87
N LEU A 4 -17.07 19.92 18.25
CA LEU A 4 -16.05 19.37 17.34
C LEU A 4 -16.22 17.85 17.09
N GLY A 5 -17.37 17.25 17.43
CA GLY A 5 -17.51 15.79 17.45
C GLY A 5 -17.69 15.10 16.10
N LYS A 6 -18.15 15.79 15.04
CA LYS A 6 -18.48 15.16 13.75
C LYS A 6 -17.40 15.32 12.68
N ARG A 7 -16.66 16.43 12.67
CA ARG A 7 -15.58 16.67 11.69
C ARG A 7 -14.30 15.91 12.02
N GLY A 8 -13.97 15.76 13.31
CA GLY A 8 -12.80 14.97 13.72
C GLY A 8 -12.94 13.48 13.42
N ARG A 9 -14.17 12.94 13.48
CA ARG A 9 -14.46 11.54 13.14
C ARG A 9 -14.28 11.28 11.64
N ALA A 10 -14.74 12.18 10.78
CA ALA A 10 -14.59 12.04 9.33
C ALA A 10 -13.11 12.02 8.91
N LEU A 11 -12.26 12.85 9.52
CA LEU A 11 -10.81 12.85 9.28
C LEU A 11 -10.11 11.56 9.75
N LEU A 12 -10.63 10.91 10.79
CA LEU A 12 -10.07 9.66 11.31
C LEU A 12 -10.57 8.44 10.53
N ASP A 13 -11.80 8.48 10.01
CA ASP A 13 -12.31 7.48 9.05
C ASP A 13 -11.57 7.58 7.71
N ASP A 14 -11.29 8.80 7.21
CA ASP A 14 -10.48 9.02 6.00
C ASP A 14 -9.06 8.47 6.19
N ALA A 15 -8.44 8.71 7.34
CA ALA A 15 -7.12 8.16 7.71
C ALA A 15 -7.10 6.62 7.78
N ALA A 16 -8.25 5.97 7.99
CA ALA A 16 -8.33 4.50 7.99
C ALA A 16 -8.25 3.92 6.57
N GLU A 17 -8.60 4.69 5.54
CA GLU A 17 -8.46 4.30 4.13
C GLU A 17 -7.01 4.47 3.61
N HIS A 18 -6.18 5.24 4.33
CA HIS A 18 -4.78 5.47 3.98
C HIS A 18 -3.90 4.37 4.57
N TRP A 19 -3.76 3.28 3.83
CA TRP A 19 -2.71 2.29 4.09
C TRP A 19 -1.39 2.70 3.41
N ARG A 20 -0.29 2.24 3.99
CA ARG A 20 1.06 2.42 3.45
C ARG A 20 1.81 1.10 3.53
N PHE A 21 2.46 0.70 2.44
CA PHE A 21 3.29 -0.50 2.42
C PHE A 21 4.74 -0.16 2.05
N GLU A 22 5.68 -0.43 2.94
CA GLU A 22 7.12 -0.23 2.68
C GLU A 22 7.76 -1.56 2.27
N ILE A 23 8.28 -1.62 1.05
CA ILE A 23 8.91 -2.82 0.49
C ILE A 23 10.31 -2.97 1.10
N ARG A 24 10.53 -4.06 1.82
CA ARG A 24 11.85 -4.39 2.38
C ARG A 24 12.60 -5.39 1.51
N GLU A 25 11.88 -6.35 0.95
CA GLU A 25 12.43 -7.40 0.11
C GLU A 25 11.47 -7.71 -1.03
N CYS A 26 12.01 -8.07 -2.19
CA CYS A 26 11.24 -8.43 -3.37
C CYS A 26 11.85 -9.66 -4.04
N VAL A 27 11.01 -10.66 -4.30
CA VAL A 27 11.41 -11.96 -4.86
C VAL A 27 10.61 -12.21 -6.14
N ALA A 28 11.29 -12.69 -7.18
CA ALA A 28 10.61 -13.10 -8.41
C ALA A 28 9.82 -14.39 -8.16
N ASP A 29 8.55 -14.39 -8.55
CA ASP A 29 7.71 -15.58 -8.55
C ASP A 29 7.06 -15.77 -9.93
N GLY A 30 7.74 -16.52 -10.79
CA GLY A 30 7.35 -16.69 -12.19
C GLY A 30 7.41 -15.37 -12.97
N ARG A 31 6.24 -14.85 -13.34
CA ARG A 31 6.10 -13.54 -14.03
C ARG A 31 5.73 -12.40 -13.08
N ASP A 32 5.49 -12.73 -11.83
CA ASP A 32 5.04 -11.81 -10.80
C ASP A 32 6.19 -11.53 -9.83
N THR A 33 5.93 -10.63 -8.89
CA THR A 33 6.83 -10.32 -7.78
C THR A 33 6.09 -10.50 -6.47
N ALA A 34 6.69 -11.25 -5.54
CA ALA A 34 6.32 -11.22 -4.14
C ALA A 34 7.12 -10.11 -3.44
N ALA A 35 6.42 -9.12 -2.89
CA ALA A 35 6.99 -8.00 -2.16
C ALA A 35 6.71 -8.16 -0.67
N PHE A 36 7.76 -8.34 0.11
CA PHE A 36 7.70 -8.45 1.56
C PHE A 36 8.05 -7.11 2.19
N GLY A 37 7.29 -6.73 3.20
CA GLY A 37 7.37 -5.38 3.71
C GLY A 37 6.51 -5.14 4.92
N ILE A 38 6.47 -3.88 5.32
CA ILE A 38 5.68 -3.41 6.46
C ILE A 38 4.41 -2.78 5.94
N LEU A 39 3.26 -3.31 6.35
CA LEU A 39 1.96 -2.73 6.09
C LEU A 39 1.49 -1.92 7.30
N GLU A 40 1.39 -0.62 7.12
CA GLU A 40 0.72 0.28 8.05
C GLU A 40 -0.75 0.39 7.65
N SER A 41 -1.66 0.09 8.59
CA SER A 41 -3.12 -0.03 8.38
C SER A 41 -3.53 -1.28 7.58
N CYS A 42 -4.77 -1.31 7.06
CA CYS A 42 -5.34 -2.45 6.35
C CYS A 42 -5.27 -2.25 4.83
N PHE A 43 -4.63 -3.18 4.13
CA PHE A 43 -4.70 -3.27 2.67
C PHE A 43 -6.08 -3.81 2.26
N PRO A 44 -6.77 -3.19 1.28
CA PRO A 44 -8.06 -3.65 0.80
C PRO A 44 -8.04 -5.09 0.28
N ASP A 45 -9.12 -5.84 0.52
CA ASP A 45 -9.26 -7.19 -0.02
C ASP A 45 -9.36 -7.17 -1.55
N GLY A 46 -8.67 -8.11 -2.20
CA GLY A 46 -8.72 -8.30 -3.65
C GLY A 46 -7.50 -7.77 -4.41
N VAL A 47 -7.67 -7.59 -5.73
CA VAL A 47 -6.65 -7.05 -6.64
C VAL A 47 -6.99 -5.60 -6.91
N GLN A 48 -6.02 -4.70 -6.75
CA GLN A 48 -6.21 -3.27 -6.98
C GLN A 48 -4.96 -2.61 -7.56
N ALA A 49 -5.19 -1.44 -8.16
CA ALA A 49 -4.12 -0.57 -8.59
C ALA A 49 -3.54 0.19 -7.39
N VAL A 50 -2.21 0.30 -7.34
CA VAL A 50 -1.49 1.00 -6.28
C VAL A 50 -0.45 1.92 -6.88
N GLU A 51 -0.12 2.99 -6.18
CA GLU A 51 0.97 3.89 -6.56
C GLU A 51 2.25 3.48 -5.84
N ARG A 52 3.30 3.23 -6.62
CA ARG A 52 4.66 2.96 -6.13
C ARG A 52 5.46 4.25 -6.17
N ASN A 53 5.89 4.72 -5.01
CA ASN A 53 6.86 5.80 -4.85
C ASN A 53 8.28 5.25 -4.67
N VAL A 54 9.21 5.70 -5.52
CA VAL A 54 10.65 5.45 -5.36
C VAL A 54 11.37 6.78 -5.56
N ASP A 55 12.07 7.28 -4.53
CA ASP A 55 12.79 8.57 -4.58
C ASP A 55 11.92 9.75 -5.08
N GLY A 56 10.61 9.73 -4.79
CA GLY A 56 9.66 10.75 -5.22
C GLY A 56 9.06 10.52 -6.61
N GLU A 57 9.51 9.50 -7.35
CA GLU A 57 8.89 9.07 -8.61
C GLU A 57 7.69 8.16 -8.32
N LEU A 58 6.51 8.56 -8.78
CA LEU A 58 5.27 7.79 -8.67
C LEU A 58 5.01 6.99 -9.95
N VAL A 59 4.82 5.68 -9.81
CA VAL A 59 4.46 4.77 -10.90
C VAL A 59 3.29 3.89 -10.46
N VAL A 60 2.26 3.78 -11.30
CA VAL A 60 1.11 2.92 -11.02
C VAL A 60 1.45 1.46 -11.30
N LEU A 61 1.13 0.59 -10.33
CA LEU A 61 1.13 -0.86 -10.46
C LEU A 61 -0.33 -1.32 -10.52
N ASP A 62 -0.76 -1.82 -11.67
CA ASP A 62 -2.18 -2.03 -11.99
C ASP A 62 -2.82 -3.20 -11.24
N GLU A 63 -2.03 -4.23 -10.90
CA GLU A 63 -2.51 -5.47 -10.30
C GLU A 63 -1.67 -5.85 -9.07
N VAL A 64 -2.09 -5.39 -7.89
CA VAL A 64 -1.48 -5.75 -6.60
C VAL A 64 -2.53 -6.34 -5.67
N ALA A 65 -2.17 -7.42 -4.99
CA ALA A 65 -3.03 -8.11 -4.02
C ALA A 65 -2.29 -8.46 -2.74
N LEU A 66 -3.00 -8.52 -1.62
CA LEU A 66 -2.46 -9.04 -0.37
C LEU A 66 -2.36 -10.57 -0.45
N GLU A 67 -1.15 -11.10 -0.36
CA GLU A 67 -0.90 -12.55 -0.38
C GLU A 67 -0.83 -13.11 1.04
N TYR A 68 -0.12 -12.42 1.93
CA TYR A 68 -0.05 -12.75 3.35
C TYR A 68 -0.34 -11.50 4.17
N PRO A 69 -1.45 -11.44 4.92
CA PRO A 69 -1.78 -10.31 5.80
C PRO A 69 -0.82 -10.24 7.00
N PRO A 70 -0.72 -9.07 7.65
CA PRO A 70 -0.02 -8.96 8.92
C PRO A 70 -0.63 -9.91 9.97
N THR A 71 0.21 -10.39 10.89
CA THR A 71 -0.22 -11.23 12.01
C THR A 71 -0.29 -10.38 13.28
N ASP A 72 -1.07 -10.81 14.28
CA ASP A 72 -1.26 -10.02 15.51
C ASP A 72 0.06 -9.55 16.15
N GLY A 73 0.22 -8.23 16.23
CA GLY A 73 1.41 -7.57 16.80
C GLY A 73 2.61 -7.45 15.85
N VAL A 74 2.48 -7.87 14.59
CA VAL A 74 3.53 -7.83 13.57
C VAL A 74 3.00 -7.12 12.33
N LEU A 75 3.70 -6.08 11.85
CA LEU A 75 3.29 -5.33 10.66
C LEU A 75 3.82 -5.93 9.35
N ASP A 76 4.62 -6.99 9.43
CA ASP A 76 5.15 -7.68 8.26
C ASP A 76 4.01 -8.34 7.45
N ALA A 77 3.95 -8.02 6.16
CA ALA A 77 2.99 -8.54 5.20
C ALA A 77 3.66 -8.83 3.86
N CYS A 78 2.98 -9.61 3.03
CA CYS A 78 3.39 -9.90 1.65
C CYS A 78 2.32 -9.42 0.69
N LEU A 79 2.75 -8.59 -0.27
CA LEU A 79 1.95 -8.21 -1.42
C LEU A 79 2.43 -8.95 -2.67
N ARG A 80 1.49 -9.40 -3.48
CA ARG A 80 1.71 -9.98 -4.80
C ARG A 80 1.51 -8.91 -5.86
N VAL A 81 2.55 -8.57 -6.60
CA VAL A 81 2.48 -7.67 -7.76
C VAL A 81 2.49 -8.53 -9.03
N ARG A 82 1.39 -8.51 -9.79
CA ARG A 82 1.24 -9.36 -10.98
C ARG A 82 1.88 -8.74 -12.21
N GLY A 83 2.48 -9.58 -13.05
CA GLY A 83 3.03 -9.20 -14.35
C GLY A 83 4.19 -8.20 -14.29
N ARG A 84 4.74 -7.93 -13.10
CA ARG A 84 5.88 -7.02 -12.89
C ARG A 84 7.04 -7.81 -12.29
N PRO A 85 8.26 -7.68 -12.83
CA PRO A 85 9.47 -8.25 -12.27
C PRO A 85 9.99 -7.43 -11.06
N PRO A 86 10.85 -8.00 -10.20
CA PRO A 86 11.32 -7.32 -8.99
C PRO A 86 12.08 -6.02 -9.23
N ARG A 87 12.72 -5.88 -10.40
CA ARG A 87 13.38 -4.63 -10.81
C ARG A 87 12.42 -3.44 -10.91
N ASP A 88 11.14 -3.70 -11.17
CA ASP A 88 10.09 -2.69 -11.28
C ASP A 88 9.42 -2.45 -9.92
N VAL A 89 9.85 -3.16 -8.87
CA VAL A 89 9.31 -3.08 -7.51
C VAL A 89 10.49 -3.14 -6.53
N PRO A 90 11.42 -2.16 -6.57
CA PRO A 90 12.66 -2.24 -5.80
C PRO A 90 12.40 -2.17 -4.30
N SER A 91 13.29 -2.80 -3.51
CA SER A 91 13.37 -2.57 -2.06
C SER A 91 13.54 -1.08 -1.74
N GLY A 92 12.90 -0.62 -0.68
CA GLY A 92 12.84 0.79 -0.29
C GLY A 92 11.70 1.56 -0.97
N ALA A 93 11.03 0.98 -1.97
CA ALA A 93 9.83 1.56 -2.52
C ALA A 93 8.70 1.61 -1.48
N VAL A 94 7.86 2.63 -1.57
CA VAL A 94 6.66 2.76 -0.74
C VAL A 94 5.43 2.71 -1.62
N LEU A 95 4.45 1.89 -1.26
CA LEU A 95 3.18 1.77 -1.96
C LEU A 95 2.07 2.47 -1.19
N TYR A 96 1.16 3.11 -1.94
CA TYR A 96 -0.02 3.80 -1.45
C TYR A 96 -1.24 3.45 -2.31
N SER A 97 -2.43 3.74 -1.81
CA SER A 97 -3.64 3.72 -2.66
C SER A 97 -3.49 4.72 -3.80
N ALA A 98 -3.81 4.30 -5.03
CA ALA A 98 -3.75 5.18 -6.20
C ALA A 98 -4.73 6.36 -6.15
N GLU A 99 -5.74 6.29 -5.28
CA GLU A 99 -6.70 7.39 -5.05
C GLU A 99 -6.15 8.47 -4.10
N CYS A 100 -4.97 8.26 -3.49
CA CYS A 100 -4.41 9.17 -2.49
C CYS A 100 -3.97 10.52 -3.11
N GLY A 101 -3.61 10.55 -4.40
CA GLY A 101 -3.16 11.76 -5.10
C GLY A 101 -4.27 12.69 -5.59
N GLU A 102 -5.52 12.21 -5.73
CA GLU A 102 -6.60 12.99 -6.34
C GLU A 102 -7.34 13.91 -5.37
N ARG A 103 -7.11 13.80 -4.04
CA ARG A 103 -7.86 14.57 -3.02
C ARG A 103 -7.16 15.83 -2.52
N VAL A 104 -6.07 16.26 -3.18
CA VAL A 104 -5.34 17.50 -2.87
C VAL A 104 -5.62 18.58 -3.93
N HIS A 105 -6.89 18.95 -4.12
CA HIS A 105 -7.23 20.21 -4.80
C HIS A 105 -8.56 20.80 -4.31
#